data_AF-A0A1V4TFG7-F1
#
_entry.id   AF-A0A1V4TFG7-F1
#
_cell.length_a   1.000
_cell.length_b   1.000
_cell.length_c   1.000
_cell.angle_alpha   90.00
_cell.angle_beta   90.00
_cell.angle_gamma   90.00
#
_symmetry.space_group_name_H-M   'P 1'
#
loop_
_entity.id
_entity.type
_entity.pdbx_description
1 polymer ?
#
loop_
_entity_poly.entity_id
_entity_poly.type
_entity_poly.pdbx_seq_one_letter_code
_entity_poly.pdbx_strand_id
1 'polypeptide(L)'
;MRLSKKMMNGDRNGGIEGLPLQLMIMVLVAGLGTAILVGWMGGLTTPEAIASVNGSPSEIMLSDGDGDGTFESDDVGLTIYVRDQDGDAVAGASVVLDGCNVRNSDGSAVYGSTDAEGKVTFDGLSVSQYGQGIGFITVTVAKGGMGTDSSLQIPVISR
;
A
#
# COMPACT_ATOMS: atom_id res chain seq x y z
N MET A 1 -10.38 84.13 29.56
CA MET A 1 -11.47 83.14 29.42
C MET A 1 -11.30 82.43 28.07
N ARG A 2 -11.07 81.12 28.15
CA ARG A 2 -11.20 80.05 27.13
C ARG A 2 -10.38 80.10 25.82
N LEU A 3 -9.35 79.25 25.79
CA LEU A 3 -8.65 78.73 24.61
C LEU A 3 -9.64 78.07 23.63
N SER A 4 -9.57 78.42 22.35
CA SER A 4 -10.18 77.63 21.29
C SER A 4 -9.10 76.87 20.53
N LYS A 5 -8.91 75.60 20.90
CA LYS A 5 -8.02 74.66 20.23
C LYS A 5 -8.76 74.14 19.00
N LYS A 6 -8.38 74.63 17.80
CA LYS A 6 -8.89 74.13 16.53
C LYS A 6 -8.40 72.69 16.34
N MET A 7 -9.29 71.71 16.51
CA MET A 7 -9.01 70.31 16.21
C MET A 7 -9.16 70.11 14.70
N MET A 8 -8.07 69.76 14.02
CA MET A 8 -8.11 69.26 12.64
C MET A 8 -8.71 67.86 12.69
N ASN A 9 -9.99 67.74 12.32
CA ASN A 9 -10.60 66.44 12.06
C ASN A 9 -10.00 65.94 10.74
N GLY A 10 -9.21 64.86 10.80
CA GLY A 10 -8.76 64.16 9.60
C GLY A 10 -9.97 63.57 8.90
N ASP A 11 -10.23 64.01 7.68
CA ASP A 11 -11.31 63.47 6.86
C ASP A 11 -10.99 61.99 6.58
N ARG A 12 -11.81 61.08 7.12
CA ARG A 12 -11.69 59.63 6.94
C ARG A 12 -12.58 59.12 5.81
N ASN A 13 -13.22 60.01 5.06
CA ASN A 13 -13.86 59.66 3.80
C ASN A 13 -12.84 59.70 2.65
N GLY A 14 -11.81 58.87 2.76
CA GLY A 14 -11.08 58.41 1.58
C GLY A 14 -12.05 57.55 0.79
N GLY A 15 -12.40 58.00 -0.42
CA GLY A 15 -13.42 57.37 -1.24
C GLY A 15 -13.22 55.87 -1.42
N ILE A 16 -14.30 55.21 -1.82
CA ILE A 16 -14.38 53.84 -2.37
C ILE A 16 -13.42 53.63 -3.57
N GLU A 17 -12.53 54.57 -3.88
CA GLU A 17 -11.53 54.53 -4.95
C GLU A 17 -10.42 53.49 -4.69
N GLY A 18 -10.24 53.09 -3.43
CA GLY A 18 -9.42 51.92 -3.08
C GLY A 18 -10.11 50.58 -3.38
N LEU A 19 -11.45 50.51 -3.48
CA LEU A 19 -12.19 49.25 -3.66
C LEU A 19 -11.90 48.59 -5.02
N PRO A 20 -11.94 49.29 -6.17
CA PRO A 20 -11.57 48.70 -7.46
C PRO A 20 -10.10 48.26 -7.53
N LEU A 21 -9.19 49.07 -6.98
CA LEU A 21 -7.75 48.77 -7.02
C LEU A 21 -7.36 47.65 -6.05
N GLN A 22 -7.94 47.63 -4.85
CA GLN A 22 -7.77 46.56 -3.88
C GLN A 22 -8.36 45.25 -4.41
N LEU A 23 -9.51 45.27 -5.08
CA LEU A 23 -10.08 44.08 -5.72
C LEU A 23 -9.17 43.56 -6.83
N MET A 24 -8.58 44.45 -7.65
CA MET A 24 -7.63 44.04 -8.68
C MET A 24 -6.38 43.39 -8.08
N ILE A 25 -5.80 44.00 -7.04
CA ILE A 25 -4.66 43.43 -6.32
C ILE A 25 -5.04 42.10 -5.67
N MET A 26 -6.23 41.99 -5.07
CA MET A 26 -6.72 40.78 -4.44
C MET A 26 -6.86 39.64 -5.45
N VAL A 27 -7.41 39.91 -6.63
CA VAL A 27 -7.55 38.90 -7.70
C VAL A 27 -6.18 38.46 -8.22
N LEU A 28 -5.24 39.39 -8.39
CA LEU A 28 -3.88 39.07 -8.83
C LEU A 28 -3.14 38.23 -7.79
N VAL A 29 -3.15 38.63 -6.52
CA VAL A 29 -2.46 37.90 -5.44
C VAL A 29 -3.12 36.55 -5.18
N ALA A 30 -4.45 36.49 -5.18
CA ALA A 30 -5.18 35.23 -5.03
C ALA A 30 -4.89 34.29 -6.20
N GLY A 31 -4.93 34.78 -7.44
CA GLY A 31 -4.64 33.98 -8.64
C GLY A 31 -3.21 33.45 -8.66
N LEU A 32 -2.22 34.30 -8.35
CA LEU A 32 -0.82 33.88 -8.23
C LEU A 32 -0.62 32.87 -7.09
N GLY A 33 -1.28 33.09 -5.95
CA GLY A 33 -1.24 32.16 -4.82
C GLY A 33 -1.80 30.78 -5.17
N THR A 34 -2.97 30.72 -5.81
CA THR A 34 -3.57 29.45 -6.25
C THR A 34 -2.72 28.76 -7.31
N ALA A 35 -2.13 29.50 -8.25
CA ALA A 35 -1.26 28.93 -9.28
C ALA A 35 -0.01 28.26 -8.69
N ILE A 36 0.58 28.83 -7.64
CA ILE A 36 1.71 28.23 -6.92
C ILE A 36 1.29 26.93 -6.22
N LEU A 37 0.15 26.94 -5.52
CA LEU A 37 -0.34 25.77 -4.81
C LEU A 37 -0.68 24.61 -5.77
N VAL A 38 -1.34 24.91 -6.89
CA VAL A 38 -1.67 23.91 -7.93
C VAL A 38 -0.40 23.43 -8.63
N GLY A 39 0.55 24.33 -8.92
CA GLY A 39 1.84 23.97 -9.50
C GLY A 39 2.66 23.03 -8.61
N TRP A 40 2.56 23.18 -7.29
CA TRP A 40 3.17 22.25 -6.32
C TRP A 40 2.42 20.93 -6.21
N MET A 41 1.08 20.92 -6.31
CA MET A 41 0.30 19.68 -6.33
C MET A 41 0.56 18.83 -7.58
N GLY A 42 0.90 19.45 -8.72
CA GLY A 42 1.26 18.74 -9.95
C GLY A 42 2.60 17.99 -9.90
N GLY A 43 3.41 18.21 -8.85
CA GLY A 43 4.71 17.54 -8.67
C GLY A 43 4.66 16.29 -7.78
N LEU A 44 3.50 15.94 -7.22
CA LEU A 44 3.34 14.74 -6.42
C LEU A 44 2.82 13.62 -7.32
N THR A 45 3.72 12.75 -7.77
CA THR A 45 3.33 11.43 -8.27
C THR A 45 2.62 10.71 -7.13
N THR A 46 1.39 10.25 -7.34
CA THR A 46 0.72 9.35 -6.40
C THR A 46 1.69 8.21 -6.07
N PRO A 47 1.94 7.88 -4.79
CA PRO A 47 2.78 6.74 -4.46
C PRO A 47 2.19 5.51 -5.15
N GLU A 48 2.97 4.81 -5.98
CA GLU A 48 2.57 3.48 -6.43
C GLU A 48 2.64 2.57 -5.21
N ALA A 49 1.53 1.96 -4.82
CA ALA A 49 1.48 1.01 -3.71
C ALA A 49 0.96 -0.34 -4.20
N ILE A 50 1.42 -1.40 -3.54
CA ILE A 50 0.79 -2.72 -3.67
C ILE A 50 -0.61 -2.60 -3.09
N ALA A 51 -1.64 -2.90 -3.90
CA ALA A 51 -3.03 -2.80 -3.46
C ALA A 51 -3.66 -4.15 -3.16
N SER A 52 -3.23 -5.21 -3.86
CA SER A 52 -3.73 -6.55 -3.56
C SER A 52 -2.69 -7.63 -3.82
N VAL A 53 -2.69 -8.61 -2.92
CA VAL A 53 -1.93 -9.85 -3.02
C VAL A 53 -2.93 -10.99 -2.89
N ASN A 54 -3.02 -11.84 -3.91
CA ASN A 54 -3.96 -12.96 -3.95
C ASN A 54 -3.21 -14.28 -4.14
N GLY A 55 -3.68 -15.34 -3.47
CA GLY A 55 -3.10 -16.68 -3.56
C GLY A 55 -4.08 -17.70 -4.14
N SER A 56 -3.56 -18.67 -4.89
CA SER A 56 -4.30 -19.84 -5.37
C SER A 56 -3.43 -21.09 -5.22
N PRO A 57 -3.88 -22.14 -4.50
CA PRO A 57 -5.18 -22.30 -3.87
C PRO A 57 -5.40 -21.37 -2.67
N SER A 58 -6.67 -21.17 -2.28
CA SER A 58 -7.06 -20.33 -1.14
C SER A 58 -6.91 -21.03 0.21
N GLU A 59 -6.68 -22.35 0.21
CA GLU A 59 -6.44 -23.16 1.39
C GLU A 59 -5.56 -24.36 1.03
N ILE A 60 -4.84 -24.88 2.01
CA ILE A 60 -4.01 -26.08 1.88
C ILE A 60 -4.51 -27.10 2.89
N MET A 61 -4.71 -28.34 2.45
CA MET A 61 -5.11 -29.44 3.33
C MET A 61 -3.92 -30.34 3.59
N LEU A 62 -3.70 -30.66 4.87
CA LEU A 62 -2.70 -31.59 5.33
C LEU A 62 -3.40 -32.82 5.91
N SER A 63 -2.79 -33.99 5.69
CA SER A 63 -3.26 -35.27 6.21
C SER A 63 -2.16 -35.95 6.98
N ASP A 64 -2.52 -36.65 8.05
CA ASP A 64 -1.62 -37.52 8.81
C ASP A 64 -1.71 -38.94 8.24
N GLY A 65 -0.68 -39.35 7.49
CA GLY A 65 -0.64 -40.64 6.82
C GLY A 65 -0.16 -41.79 7.71
N ASP A 66 0.64 -41.49 8.74
CA ASP A 66 1.32 -42.49 9.57
C ASP A 66 0.82 -42.54 11.03
N GLY A 67 -0.02 -41.59 11.42
CA GLY A 67 -0.64 -41.49 12.74
C GLY A 67 0.29 -40.93 13.81
N ASP A 68 1.39 -40.27 13.44
CA ASP A 68 2.36 -39.74 14.40
C ASP A 68 1.96 -38.36 14.99
N GLY A 69 0.87 -37.77 14.48
CA GLY A 69 0.36 -36.46 14.88
C GLY A 69 0.93 -35.28 14.09
N THR A 70 1.81 -35.54 13.12
CA THR A 70 2.32 -34.60 12.13
C THR A 70 1.47 -34.72 10.86
N PHE A 71 0.84 -33.63 10.48
CA PHE A 71 0.09 -33.57 9.24
C PHE A 71 1.00 -32.92 8.20
N GLU A 72 1.16 -33.57 7.06
CA GLU A 72 2.06 -33.12 6.00
C GLU A 72 1.44 -33.29 4.61
N SER A 73 1.98 -32.53 3.68
CA SER A 73 1.66 -32.62 2.26
C SER A 73 2.89 -32.22 1.48
N ASP A 74 3.40 -33.16 0.69
CA ASP A 74 4.47 -32.95 -0.26
C ASP A 74 3.85 -32.74 -1.64
N ASP A 75 4.43 -31.82 -2.41
CA ASP A 75 3.94 -31.40 -3.74
C ASP A 75 2.76 -30.42 -3.71
N VAL A 76 2.79 -29.46 -2.78
CA VAL A 76 1.84 -28.34 -2.78
C VAL A 76 2.26 -27.30 -3.84
N GLY A 77 1.36 -27.02 -4.78
CA GLY A 77 1.48 -25.92 -5.73
C GLY A 77 0.79 -24.66 -5.23
N LEU A 78 1.51 -23.53 -5.17
CA LEU A 78 0.98 -22.23 -4.75
C LEU A 78 1.34 -21.14 -5.76
N THR A 79 0.34 -20.43 -6.25
CA THR A 79 0.51 -19.26 -7.12
C THR A 79 0.07 -17.99 -6.41
N ILE A 80 0.92 -16.97 -6.44
CA ILE A 80 0.66 -15.64 -5.89
C ILE A 80 0.55 -14.63 -7.04
N TYR A 81 -0.45 -13.76 -6.96
CA TYR A 81 -0.70 -12.65 -7.89
C TYR A 81 -0.60 -11.33 -7.12
N VAL A 82 0.16 -10.39 -7.67
CA VAL A 82 0.40 -9.07 -7.07
C VAL A 82 -0.07 -7.98 -8.03
N ARG A 83 -0.94 -7.09 -7.54
CA ARG A 83 -1.44 -5.94 -8.30
C ARG A 83 -1.27 -4.63 -7.54
N ASP A 84 -1.10 -3.56 -8.30
CA ASP A 84 -1.08 -2.20 -7.77
C ASP A 84 -2.50 -1.62 -7.61
N GLN A 85 -2.54 -0.36 -7.18
CA GLN A 85 -3.77 0.41 -6.96
C GLN A 85 -4.59 0.72 -8.22
N ASP A 86 -3.97 0.68 -9.39
CA ASP A 86 -4.62 0.88 -10.68
C ASP A 86 -5.14 -0.45 -11.25
N GLY A 87 -4.78 -1.57 -10.62
CA GLY A 87 -5.15 -2.93 -10.99
C GLY A 87 -4.15 -3.61 -11.93
N ASP A 88 -3.04 -2.92 -12.22
CA ASP A 88 -1.97 -3.39 -13.09
C ASP A 88 -1.08 -4.40 -12.36
N ALA A 89 -0.41 -5.23 -13.15
CA ALA A 89 0.44 -6.30 -12.66
C ALA A 89 1.78 -5.76 -12.15
N VAL A 90 2.16 -6.13 -10.92
CA VAL A 90 3.44 -5.69 -10.33
C VAL A 90 4.53 -6.71 -10.62
N ALA A 91 5.35 -6.42 -11.64
CA ALA A 91 6.48 -7.26 -12.01
C ALA A 91 7.70 -7.07 -11.10
N GLY A 92 8.44 -8.15 -10.81
CA GLY A 92 9.68 -8.14 -10.03
C GLY A 92 9.49 -7.71 -8.57
N ALA A 93 8.34 -8.02 -7.96
CA ALA A 93 8.12 -7.96 -6.52
C ALA A 93 8.67 -9.23 -5.88
N SER A 94 9.38 -9.11 -4.76
CA SER A 94 9.90 -10.24 -3.99
C SER A 94 8.78 -10.82 -3.14
N VAL A 95 8.56 -12.13 -3.22
CA VAL A 95 7.55 -12.85 -2.45
C VAL A 95 8.24 -13.87 -1.55
N VAL A 96 7.86 -13.90 -0.28
CA VAL A 96 8.37 -14.83 0.74
C VAL A 96 7.18 -15.49 1.42
N LEU A 97 7.26 -16.81 1.60
CA LEU A 97 6.26 -17.58 2.36
C LEU A 97 6.85 -17.96 3.71
N ASP A 98 6.05 -17.80 4.76
CA ASP A 98 6.43 -18.17 6.12
C ASP A 98 5.23 -18.76 6.88
N GLY A 99 5.48 -19.74 7.77
CA GLY A 99 4.43 -20.43 8.53
C GLY A 99 4.20 -21.88 8.10
N CYS A 100 3.59 -22.68 8.98
CA CYS A 100 3.30 -24.12 8.78
C CYS A 100 4.47 -24.92 8.17
N ASN A 101 5.69 -24.61 8.62
CA ASN A 101 6.93 -25.25 8.17
C ASN A 101 7.06 -25.35 6.64
N VAL A 102 6.56 -24.35 5.90
CA VAL A 102 6.62 -24.32 4.43
C VAL A 102 8.06 -24.28 3.95
N ARG A 103 8.43 -25.21 3.07
CA ARG A 103 9.79 -25.36 2.53
C ARG A 103 9.75 -25.77 1.06
N ASN A 104 10.82 -25.42 0.34
CA ASN A 104 11.07 -26.02 -0.97
C ASN A 104 11.43 -27.51 -0.82
N SER A 105 11.41 -28.24 -1.93
CA SER A 105 11.87 -29.64 -2.02
C SER A 105 13.27 -29.86 -1.45
N ASP A 106 14.16 -28.86 -1.53
CA ASP A 106 15.52 -28.89 -0.98
C ASP A 106 15.59 -28.58 0.53
N GLY A 107 14.44 -28.32 1.18
CA GLY A 107 14.34 -27.96 2.60
C GLY A 107 14.66 -26.50 2.92
N SER A 108 14.92 -25.65 1.91
CA SER A 108 15.19 -24.22 2.08
C SER A 108 13.91 -23.40 2.27
N ALA A 109 14.06 -22.17 2.76
CA ALA A 109 12.98 -21.19 2.80
C ALA A 109 12.44 -20.90 1.38
N VAL A 110 11.14 -20.61 1.29
CA VAL A 110 10.46 -20.36 0.02
C VAL A 110 10.41 -18.86 -0.28
N TYR A 111 11.08 -18.46 -1.35
CA TYR A 111 11.06 -17.10 -1.85
C TYR A 111 11.17 -17.07 -3.37
N GLY A 112 10.66 -16.02 -3.98
CA GLY A 112 10.67 -15.84 -5.43
C GLY A 112 10.43 -14.39 -5.82
N SER A 113 10.34 -14.14 -7.12
CA SER A 113 9.98 -12.83 -7.66
C SER A 113 8.89 -12.95 -8.70
N THR A 114 8.00 -11.97 -8.75
CA THR A 114 6.92 -11.95 -9.75
C THR A 114 7.43 -11.71 -11.17
N ASP A 115 6.78 -12.33 -12.14
CA ASP A 115 7.03 -12.18 -13.57
C ASP A 115 6.39 -10.91 -14.16
N ALA A 116 6.40 -10.76 -15.48
CA ALA A 116 5.81 -9.62 -16.19
C ALA A 116 4.27 -9.52 -16.02
N GLU A 117 3.61 -10.61 -15.63
CA GLU A 117 2.16 -10.67 -15.36
C GLU A 117 1.86 -10.46 -13.86
N GLY A 118 2.88 -10.16 -13.05
CA GLY A 118 2.73 -9.95 -11.60
C GLY A 118 2.49 -11.25 -10.85
N LYS A 119 2.87 -12.38 -11.43
CA LYS A 119 2.63 -13.72 -10.91
C LYS A 119 3.93 -14.37 -10.45
N VAL A 120 3.86 -15.15 -9.38
CA VAL A 120 4.90 -16.11 -9.00
C VAL A 120 4.24 -17.45 -8.68
N THR A 121 4.81 -18.54 -9.19
CA THR A 121 4.35 -19.90 -8.90
C THR A 121 5.46 -20.65 -8.18
N PHE A 122 5.07 -21.30 -7.09
CA PHE A 122 5.87 -22.21 -6.30
C PHE A 122 5.28 -23.61 -6.45
N ASP A 123 6.07 -24.57 -6.91
CA ASP A 123 5.66 -25.95 -7.09
C ASP A 123 6.53 -26.84 -6.19
N GLY A 124 6.04 -28.05 -5.86
CA GLY A 124 6.82 -29.00 -5.08
C GLY A 124 7.07 -28.56 -3.64
N LEU A 125 6.19 -27.72 -3.06
CA LEU A 125 6.35 -27.27 -1.68
C LEU A 125 6.02 -28.41 -0.71
N SER A 126 6.80 -28.49 0.37
CA SER A 126 6.50 -29.32 1.53
C SER A 126 5.94 -28.42 2.63
N VAL A 127 4.78 -28.77 3.16
CA VAL A 127 4.09 -28.04 4.23
C VAL A 127 3.74 -29.02 5.33
N SER A 128 4.05 -28.68 6.59
CA SER A 128 3.72 -29.54 7.71
C SER A 128 3.33 -28.79 8.98
N GLN A 129 2.41 -29.37 9.74
CA GLN A 129 2.03 -28.85 11.04
C GLN A 129 1.77 -29.95 12.05
N TYR A 130 2.11 -29.67 13.30
CA TYR A 130 1.89 -30.59 14.41
C TYR A 130 0.50 -30.39 15.02
N GLY A 131 -0.23 -31.48 15.19
CA GLY A 131 -1.57 -31.49 15.76
C GLY A 131 -2.68 -31.08 14.78
N GLN A 132 -3.92 -31.36 15.18
CA GLN A 132 -5.12 -31.00 14.43
C GLN A 132 -5.49 -29.53 14.63
N GLY A 133 -5.88 -28.84 13.57
CA GLY A 133 -6.29 -27.44 13.63
C GLY A 133 -6.07 -26.67 12.34
N ILE A 134 -6.11 -25.34 12.48
CA ILE A 134 -5.89 -24.39 11.39
C ILE A 134 -4.62 -23.61 11.70
N GLY A 135 -3.63 -23.74 10.83
CA GLY A 135 -2.45 -22.89 10.76
C GLY A 135 -2.54 -21.90 9.61
N PHE A 136 -1.54 -21.04 9.46
CA PHE A 136 -1.51 -20.04 8.39
C PHE A 136 -0.11 -19.95 7.78
N ILE A 137 -0.07 -19.89 6.44
CA ILE A 137 1.09 -19.42 5.70
C ILE A 137 0.88 -17.94 5.40
N THR A 138 1.75 -17.09 5.91
CA THR A 138 1.77 -15.66 5.63
C THR A 138 2.58 -15.42 4.37
N VAL A 139 1.98 -14.72 3.41
CA VAL A 139 2.65 -14.30 2.18
C VAL A 139 3.09 -12.87 2.36
N THR A 140 4.40 -12.64 2.35
CA THR A 140 4.99 -11.31 2.40
C THR A 140 5.52 -10.93 1.03
N VAL A 141 5.03 -9.82 0.49
CA VAL A 141 5.42 -9.26 -0.80
C VAL A 141 6.08 -7.91 -0.59
N ALA A 142 7.25 -7.70 -1.19
CA ALA A 142 7.97 -6.43 -1.11
C ALA A 142 8.42 -5.98 -2.50
N LYS A 143 8.22 -4.70 -2.81
CA LYS A 143 8.69 -4.08 -4.06
C LYS A 143 9.33 -2.73 -3.77
N GLY A 144 10.55 -2.53 -4.29
CA GLY A 144 11.24 -1.25 -4.20
C GLY A 144 10.42 -0.14 -4.84
N GLY A 145 10.14 0.93 -4.08
CA GLY A 145 9.30 2.04 -4.51
C GLY A 145 7.81 1.89 -4.17
N MET A 146 7.32 0.67 -3.90
CA MET A 146 5.90 0.41 -3.58
C MET A 146 5.63 -0.10 -2.16
N GLY A 147 6.67 -0.42 -1.41
CA GLY A 147 6.56 -0.87 -0.01
C GLY A 147 6.43 -2.38 0.14
N THR A 148 5.82 -2.80 1.25
CA THR A 148 5.68 -4.20 1.66
C THR A 148 4.24 -4.47 2.06
N ASP A 149 3.68 -5.59 1.59
CA ASP A 149 2.38 -6.13 2.00
C ASP A 149 2.57 -7.53 2.61
N SER A 150 1.91 -7.79 3.74
CA SER A 150 1.87 -9.11 4.40
C SER A 150 0.44 -9.50 4.79
N SER A 151 -0.54 -8.95 4.07
CA SER A 151 -1.96 -9.09 4.41
C SER A 151 -2.54 -10.46 4.03
N LEU A 152 -1.95 -11.12 3.02
CA LEU A 152 -2.41 -12.41 2.55
C LEU A 152 -1.95 -13.52 3.51
N GLN A 153 -2.94 -14.23 4.06
CA GLN A 153 -2.75 -15.44 4.86
C GLN A 153 -3.51 -16.59 4.21
N ILE A 154 -2.80 -17.69 3.94
CA ILE A 154 -3.38 -18.90 3.38
C ILE A 154 -3.60 -19.89 4.53
N PRO A 155 -4.85 -20.26 4.85
CA PRO A 155 -5.14 -21.24 5.89
C PRO A 155 -4.61 -22.62 5.49
N VAL A 156 -4.00 -23.28 6.46
CA VAL A 156 -3.51 -24.65 6.38
C VAL A 156 -4.30 -25.49 7.36
N ILE A 157 -5.09 -26.44 6.85
CA ILE A 157 -6.02 -27.23 7.64
C ILE A 157 -5.45 -28.63 7.81
N SER A 158 -5.16 -29.03 9.06
CA SER A 158 -4.81 -30.42 9.39
C SER A 158 -6.03 -31.19 9.88
N ARG A 159 -6.31 -32.31 9.21
CA ARG A 159 -7.41 -33.21 9.57
C ARG A 159 -7.17 -34.64 9.16
#